data_AF-A0A8B5X3E7-F1
#
_entry.id   AF-A0A8B5X3E7-F1
#
_cell.length_a   1.000
_cell.length_b   1.000
_cell.length_c   1.000
_cell.angle_alpha   90.00
_cell.angle_beta   90.00
_cell.angle_gamma   90.00
#
_symmetry.space_group_name_H-M   'P 1'
#
loop_
_entity.id
_entity.type
_entity.pdbx_description
1 polymer ?
#
loop_
_entity_poly.entity_id
_entity_poly.type
_entity_poly.pdbx_seq_one_letter_code
_entity_poly.pdbx_strand_id
1 'polypeptide(L)'
;MLERGYYYPPYLQLETYLDTLSRADLLEIAQQLLATEYPAQRLIRRQVGEYLETVQRLRNEREWQQAEMERLNGELAWRINEMTNLEVERKRLEALVLDSHTELENCRSQISILENQCATLSESLAVLRGSTSWKVTAPLRRVSQAVKGLRGG
;
A
#
# COMPACT_ATOMS: atom_id res chain seq x y z
N MET A 1 -11.00 -38.51 -45.52
CA MET A 1 -9.95 -37.87 -44.69
C MET A 1 -9.14 -36.97 -45.60
N LEU A 2 -9.27 -35.65 -45.46
CA LEU A 2 -8.45 -34.66 -46.17
C LEU A 2 -7.82 -33.77 -45.10
N GLU A 3 -6.53 -34.02 -44.83
CA GLU A 3 -5.69 -33.10 -44.08
C GLU A 3 -5.42 -31.86 -44.95
N ARG A 4 -5.83 -30.68 -44.47
CA ARG A 4 -5.32 -29.39 -44.95
C ARG A 4 -5.18 -28.46 -43.77
N GLY A 5 -4.04 -28.59 -43.08
CA GLY A 5 -3.53 -27.53 -42.22
C GLY A 5 -3.11 -26.35 -43.08
N TYR A 6 -3.97 -25.34 -43.21
CA TYR A 6 -3.55 -24.02 -43.66
C TYR A 6 -2.73 -23.40 -42.51
N TYR A 7 -1.41 -23.56 -42.56
CA TYR A 7 -0.49 -22.90 -41.64
C TYR A 7 -0.30 -21.47 -42.14
N TYR A 8 -0.97 -20.50 -41.51
CA TYR A 8 -0.73 -19.09 -41.80
C TYR A 8 0.60 -18.65 -41.16
N PRO A 9 1.48 -17.95 -41.90
CA PRO A 9 2.74 -17.44 -41.36
C PRO A 9 2.51 -16.42 -40.23
N PRO A 10 3.29 -16.45 -39.13
CA PRO A 10 3.05 -15.61 -37.94
C PRO A 10 3.21 -14.09 -38.16
N TYR A 11 3.70 -13.65 -39.32
CA TYR A 11 3.76 -12.23 -39.70
C TYR A 11 2.53 -11.74 -40.48
N LEU A 12 1.66 -12.65 -40.92
CA LEU A 12 0.37 -12.30 -41.51
C LEU A 12 -0.67 -12.23 -40.39
N GLN A 13 -0.70 -11.10 -39.69
CA GLN A 13 -1.86 -10.73 -38.89
C GLN A 13 -3.03 -10.46 -39.85
N LEU A 14 -3.71 -11.51 -40.31
CA LEU A 14 -4.85 -11.41 -41.23
C LEU A 14 -5.92 -10.44 -40.69
N GLU A 15 -6.03 -10.37 -39.36
CA GLU A 15 -6.89 -9.42 -38.63
C GLU A 15 -6.54 -7.96 -38.94
N THR A 16 -5.25 -7.60 -39.04
CA THR A 16 -4.83 -6.24 -39.44
C THR A 16 -5.00 -5.96 -40.94
N TYR A 17 -4.94 -6.99 -41.79
CA TYR A 17 -5.08 -6.81 -43.24
C TYR A 17 -6.53 -6.46 -43.62
N LEU A 18 -7.52 -7.09 -43.00
CA LEU A 18 -8.94 -6.76 -43.18
C LEU A 18 -9.26 -5.33 -42.72
N ASP A 19 -8.59 -4.85 -41.66
CA ASP A 19 -8.75 -3.49 -41.15
C ASP A 19 -8.20 -2.41 -42.09
N THR A 20 -7.29 -2.77 -43.01
CA THR A 20 -6.70 -1.84 -44.01
C THR A 20 -7.40 -1.82 -45.36
N LEU A 21 -8.29 -2.79 -45.63
CA LEU A 21 -8.96 -2.92 -46.93
C LEU A 21 -10.08 -1.88 -47.08
N SER A 22 -10.21 -1.32 -48.29
CA SER A 22 -11.29 -0.40 -48.57
C SER A 22 -12.62 -1.16 -48.64
N ARG A 23 -13.73 -0.43 -48.45
CA ARG A 23 -15.09 -0.98 -48.56
C ARG A 23 -15.33 -1.71 -49.88
N ALA A 24 -14.74 -1.24 -50.98
CA ALA A 24 -14.89 -1.87 -52.28
C ALA A 24 -14.20 -3.24 -52.30
N ASP A 25 -12.99 -3.31 -51.75
CA ASP A 25 -12.16 -4.53 -51.76
C ASP A 25 -12.78 -5.61 -50.86
N LEU A 26 -13.27 -5.24 -49.68
CA LEU A 26 -13.97 -6.18 -48.78
C LEU A 26 -15.24 -6.76 -49.42
N LEU A 27 -15.95 -5.94 -50.21
CA LEU A 27 -17.16 -6.39 -50.90
C LEU A 27 -16.85 -7.29 -52.08
N GLU A 28 -15.78 -7.01 -52.80
CA GLU A 28 -15.31 -7.84 -53.89
C GLU A 28 -14.87 -9.22 -53.37
N ILE A 29 -14.11 -9.27 -52.28
CA ILE A 29 -13.68 -10.51 -51.64
C ILE A 29 -14.89 -11.31 -51.11
N ALA A 30 -15.85 -10.64 -50.46
CA ALA A 30 -17.06 -11.29 -49.96
C ALA A 30 -17.93 -11.84 -51.10
N GLN A 31 -18.04 -11.12 -52.22
CA GLN A 31 -18.76 -11.58 -53.42
C GLN A 31 -18.05 -12.76 -54.09
N GLN A 32 -16.71 -12.76 -54.16
CA GLN A 32 -15.94 -13.87 -54.71
C GLN A 32 -16.12 -15.16 -53.88
N LEU A 33 -16.07 -15.04 -52.54
CA LEU A 33 -16.30 -16.17 -51.62
C LEU A 33 -17.73 -16.73 -51.72
N LEU A 34 -18.73 -15.86 -51.78
CA LEU A 34 -20.12 -16.27 -51.98
C LEU A 34 -20.37 -16.87 -53.36
N ALA A 35 -19.70 -16.38 -54.40
CA ALA A 35 -19.80 -16.97 -55.74
C ALA A 35 -19.23 -18.39 -55.79
N THR A 36 -18.21 -18.70 -54.98
CA THR A 36 -17.64 -20.05 -54.88
C THR A 36 -18.49 -21.03 -54.06
N GLU A 37 -19.17 -20.58 -53.00
CA GLU A 37 -19.92 -21.47 -52.09
C GLU A 37 -21.43 -21.50 -52.37
N TYR A 38 -22.01 -20.38 -52.83
CA TYR A 38 -23.46 -20.21 -53.06
C TYR A 38 -23.72 -19.36 -54.32
N PRO A 39 -23.57 -19.91 -55.54
CA PRO A 39 -23.60 -19.15 -56.79
C PRO A 39 -24.93 -18.43 -57.09
N ALA A 40 -26.01 -18.78 -56.39
CA ALA A 40 -27.33 -18.14 -56.52
C ALA A 40 -27.54 -16.96 -55.55
N GLN A 41 -26.71 -16.80 -54.52
CA GLN A 41 -26.83 -15.74 -53.53
C GLN A 41 -26.00 -14.53 -53.94
N ARG A 42 -26.67 -13.51 -54.47
CA ARG A 42 -26.09 -12.18 -54.63
C ARG A 42 -26.28 -11.39 -53.35
N LEU A 43 -25.19 -10.88 -52.79
CA LEU A 43 -25.24 -9.90 -51.70
C LEU A 43 -26.08 -8.70 -52.13
N ILE A 44 -27.24 -8.53 -51.49
CA ILE A 44 -28.09 -7.37 -51.74
C ILE A 44 -27.44 -6.18 -51.04
N ARG A 45 -27.41 -5.02 -51.70
CA ARG A 45 -26.81 -3.77 -51.18
C ARG A 45 -27.25 -3.42 -49.74
N ARG A 46 -28.47 -3.82 -49.38
CA ARG A 46 -29.04 -3.68 -48.02
C ARG A 46 -28.36 -4.59 -47.00
N GLN A 47 -28.19 -5.88 -47.30
CA GLN A 47 -27.52 -6.83 -46.40
C GLN A 47 -26.07 -6.42 -46.16
N VAL A 48 -25.39 -5.96 -47.20
CA VAL A 48 -24.05 -5.36 -47.10
C VAL A 48 -24.02 -4.16 -46.14
N GLY A 49 -25.03 -3.29 -46.21
CA GLY A 49 -25.14 -2.15 -45.28
C GLY A 49 -25.31 -2.60 -43.84
N GLU A 50 -26.20 -3.56 -43.59
CA GLU A 50 -26.45 -4.13 -42.26
C GLU A 50 -25.19 -4.81 -41.68
N TYR A 51 -24.43 -5.55 -42.49
CA TYR A 51 -23.16 -6.14 -42.05
C TYR A 51 -22.07 -5.10 -41.76
N LEU A 52 -22.00 -4.03 -42.53
CA LEU A 52 -21.04 -2.95 -42.25
C LEU A 52 -21.38 -2.23 -40.94
N GLU A 53 -22.66 -2.00 -40.68
CA GLU A 53 -23.12 -1.39 -39.43
C GLU A 53 -22.82 -2.29 -38.22
N THR A 54 -22.98 -3.60 -38.33
CA THR A 54 -22.64 -4.53 -37.24
C THR A 54 -21.14 -4.61 -37.02
N VAL A 55 -20.32 -4.68 -38.07
CA VAL A 55 -18.86 -4.65 -37.96
C VAL A 55 -18.38 -3.35 -37.32
N GLN A 56 -18.93 -2.20 -37.72
CA GLN A 56 -18.58 -0.92 -37.12
C GLN A 56 -18.97 -0.86 -35.63
N ARG A 57 -20.14 -1.39 -35.27
CA ARG A 57 -20.57 -1.46 -33.87
C ARG A 57 -19.63 -2.33 -33.03
N LEU A 58 -19.32 -3.53 -33.50
CA LEU A 58 -18.41 -4.45 -32.82
C LEU A 58 -17.01 -3.85 -32.67
N ARG A 59 -16.54 -3.11 -33.67
CA ARG A 59 -15.28 -2.37 -33.58
C ARG A 59 -15.32 -1.32 -32.47
N ASN A 60 -16.37 -0.51 -32.43
CA ASN A 60 -16.53 0.51 -31.39
C ASN A 60 -16.63 -0.12 -29.98
N GLU A 61 -17.34 -1.25 -29.86
CA GLU A 61 -17.44 -2.02 -28.62
C GLU A 61 -16.08 -2.57 -28.18
N ARG A 62 -15.29 -3.11 -29.10
CA ARG A 62 -13.92 -3.57 -28.83
C ARG A 62 -13.02 -2.42 -28.36
N GLU A 63 -13.06 -1.29 -29.07
CA GLU A 63 -12.28 -0.09 -28.69
C GLU A 63 -12.67 0.41 -27.29
N TRP A 64 -13.96 0.41 -26.97
CA TRP A 64 -14.45 0.76 -25.64
C TRP A 64 -13.99 -0.23 -24.56
N GLN A 65 -14.11 -1.54 -24.82
CA GLN A 65 -13.64 -2.57 -23.89
C GLN A 65 -12.14 -2.49 -23.63
N GLN A 66 -11.35 -2.19 -24.67
CA GLN A 66 -9.92 -1.99 -24.55
C GLN A 66 -9.59 -0.78 -23.65
N ALA A 67 -10.25 0.36 -23.88
CA ALA A 67 -10.08 1.55 -23.05
C ALA A 67 -10.48 1.29 -21.59
N GLU A 68 -11.57 0.55 -21.35
CA GLU A 68 -12.01 0.21 -19.99
C GLU A 68 -11.04 -0.75 -19.30
N MET A 69 -10.48 -1.72 -20.02
CA MET A 69 -9.42 -2.59 -19.48
C MET A 69 -8.17 -1.80 -19.11
N GLU A 70 -7.74 -0.85 -19.94
CA GLU A 70 -6.60 0.02 -19.65
C GLU A 70 -6.87 0.88 -18.40
N ARG A 71 -8.07 1.44 -18.28
CA ARG A 71 -8.50 2.20 -17.10
C ARG A 71 -8.46 1.35 -15.83
N LEU A 72 -9.04 0.14 -15.87
CA LEU A 72 -9.06 -0.79 -14.74
C LEU A 72 -7.66 -1.27 -14.35
N ASN A 73 -6.79 -1.52 -15.32
CA ASN A 73 -5.39 -1.86 -15.06
C ASN A 73 -4.65 -0.71 -14.38
N GLY A 74 -4.89 0.53 -14.80
CA GLY A 74 -4.36 1.72 -14.13
C GLY A 74 -4.84 1.84 -12.68
N GLU A 75 -6.13 1.62 -12.44
CA GLU A 75 -6.72 1.63 -11.10
C GLU A 75 -6.13 0.52 -10.21
N LEU A 76 -5.97 -0.68 -10.75
CA LEU A 76 -5.36 -1.82 -10.05
C LEU A 76 -3.91 -1.54 -9.68
N ALA A 77 -3.11 -0.99 -10.61
CA ALA A 77 -1.73 -0.60 -10.33
C ALA A 77 -1.64 0.47 -9.23
N TRP A 78 -2.53 1.46 -9.26
CA TRP A 78 -2.60 2.48 -8.22
C TRP A 78 -2.96 1.89 -6.85
N ARG A 79 -3.95 0.97 -6.80
CA ARG A 79 -4.34 0.28 -5.56
C ARG A 79 -3.23 -0.58 -4.99
N ILE A 80 -2.47 -1.28 -5.84
CA ILE A 80 -1.30 -2.05 -5.41
C ILE A 80 -0.27 -1.13 -4.76
N ASN A 81 0.05 0.00 -5.42
CA ASN A 81 1.01 0.97 -4.87
C ASN A 81 0.54 1.53 -3.52
N GLU A 82 -0.75 1.84 -3.39
CA GLU A 82 -1.33 2.30 -2.13
C GLU A 82 -1.22 1.25 -1.03
N MET A 83 -1.51 -0.03 -1.33
CA MET A 83 -1.33 -1.12 -0.38
C MET A 83 0.13 -1.26 0.05
N THR A 84 1.09 -1.15 -0.87
CA THR A 84 2.51 -1.21 -0.51
C THR A 84 2.94 -0.07 0.40
N ASN A 85 2.42 1.14 0.18
CA ASN A 85 2.70 2.29 1.05
C ASN A 85 2.13 2.08 2.45
N LEU A 86 0.90 1.57 2.54
CA LEU A 86 0.26 1.25 3.82
C LEU A 86 1.02 0.16 4.57
N GLU A 87 1.54 -0.86 3.89
CA GLU A 87 2.38 -1.88 4.52
C GLU A 87 3.70 -1.33 5.06
N VAL A 88 4.32 -0.39 4.34
CA VAL A 88 5.52 0.30 4.81
C VAL A 88 5.23 1.13 6.06
N GLU A 89 4.14 1.90 6.07
CA GLU A 89 3.77 2.69 7.25
C GLU A 89 3.38 1.78 8.43
N ARG A 90 2.70 0.66 8.17
CA ARG A 90 2.39 -0.33 9.22
C ARG A 90 3.67 -0.83 9.90
N LYS A 91 4.68 -1.23 9.13
CA LYS A 91 5.98 -1.68 9.67
C LYS A 91 6.69 -0.56 10.44
N ARG A 92 6.60 0.68 9.97
CA ARG A 92 7.16 1.86 10.66
C ARG A 92 6.49 2.07 12.01
N LEU A 93 5.18 1.97 12.08
CA LEU A 93 4.41 2.09 13.32
C LEU A 93 4.68 0.92 14.27
N GLU A 94 4.78 -0.31 13.77
CA GLU A 94 5.16 -1.49 14.57
C GLU A 94 6.53 -1.28 15.24
N ALA A 95 7.53 -0.76 14.50
CA ALA A 95 8.84 -0.45 15.06
C ALA A 95 8.77 0.65 16.13
N LEU A 96 8.01 1.72 15.88
CA LEU A 96 7.82 2.81 16.85
C LEU A 96 7.16 2.33 18.14
N VAL A 97 6.18 1.43 18.05
CA VAL A 97 5.54 0.82 19.21
C VAL A 97 6.56 0.02 20.01
N LEU A 98 7.38 -0.80 19.35
CA LEU A 98 8.41 -1.57 20.01
C LEU A 98 9.42 -0.67 20.74
N ASP A 99 9.92 0.37 20.07
CA ASP A 99 10.87 1.33 20.64
C ASP A 99 10.26 2.02 21.87
N SER A 100 9.04 2.54 21.75
CA SER A 100 8.34 3.18 22.88
C SER A 100 8.12 2.22 24.06
N HIS A 101 7.87 0.94 23.79
CA HIS A 101 7.74 -0.07 24.84
C HIS A 101 9.08 -0.28 25.56
N THR A 102 10.19 -0.35 24.83
CA THR A 102 11.52 -0.46 25.45
C THR A 102 11.88 0.77 26.28
N GLU A 103 11.54 1.97 25.82
CA GLU A 103 11.74 3.20 26.58
C GLU A 103 10.93 3.20 27.88
N LEU A 104 9.68 2.75 27.83
CA LEU A 104 8.83 2.63 29.02
C LEU A 104 9.41 1.64 30.05
N GLU A 105 9.90 0.47 29.61
CA GLU A 105 10.54 -0.49 30.50
C GLU A 105 11.84 0.07 31.11
N ASN A 106 12.63 0.80 30.32
CA ASN A 106 13.81 1.49 30.82
C ASN A 106 13.44 2.53 31.89
N CYS A 107 12.42 3.36 31.65
CA CYS A 107 11.94 4.32 32.65
C CYS A 107 11.42 3.62 33.92
N ARG A 108 10.67 2.51 33.79
CA ARG A 108 10.21 1.72 34.93
C ARG A 108 11.38 1.18 35.75
N SER A 109 12.42 0.68 35.10
CA SER A 109 13.63 0.20 35.77
C SER A 109 14.34 1.32 36.55
N GLN A 110 14.45 2.51 35.95
CA GLN A 110 15.06 3.67 36.60
C GLN A 110 14.25 4.14 37.82
N ILE A 111 12.92 4.16 37.72
CA ILE A 111 12.05 4.47 38.85
C ILE A 111 12.29 3.48 40.00
N SER A 112 12.32 2.17 39.71
CA SER A 112 12.56 1.16 40.75
C SER A 112 13.94 1.33 41.42
N ILE A 113 14.98 1.66 40.65
CA ILE A 113 16.31 1.97 41.21
C ILE A 113 16.25 3.18 42.15
N LEU A 114 15.58 4.26 41.73
CA LEU A 114 15.44 5.48 42.52
C LEU A 114 14.60 5.25 43.79
N GLU A 115 13.53 4.46 43.71
CA GLU A 115 12.72 4.07 44.87
C GLU A 115 13.57 3.32 45.90
N ASN A 116 14.37 2.35 45.45
CA ASN A 116 15.29 1.61 46.31
C ASN A 116 16.33 2.55 46.96
N GLN A 117 16.93 3.46 46.18
CA GLN A 117 17.87 4.44 46.71
C GLN A 117 17.23 5.35 47.77
N CYS A 118 16.00 5.82 47.52
CA CYS A 118 15.23 6.62 48.47
C CYS A 118 14.93 5.83 49.76
N ALA A 119 14.58 4.55 49.65
CA ALA A 119 14.36 3.68 50.80
C ALA A 119 15.65 3.50 51.63
N THR A 120 16.78 3.18 50.98
CA THR A 120 18.08 3.04 51.65
C THR A 120 18.53 4.34 52.32
N LEU A 121 18.37 5.48 51.66
CA LEU A 121 18.68 6.78 52.25
C LEU A 121 17.81 7.08 53.46
N SER A 122 16.51 6.78 53.38
CA SER A 122 15.57 6.96 54.50
C SER A 122 15.95 6.09 55.69
N GLU A 123 16.32 4.83 55.46
CA GLU A 123 16.83 3.93 56.50
C GLU A 123 18.13 4.44 57.10
N SER A 124 19.10 4.88 56.28
CA SER A 124 20.36 5.44 56.76
C SER A 124 20.15 6.69 57.63
N LEU A 125 19.18 7.54 57.28
CA LEU A 125 18.79 8.70 58.07
C LEU A 125 18.14 8.28 59.39
N ALA A 126 17.30 7.24 59.40
CA ALA A 126 16.70 6.71 60.61
C ALA A 126 17.77 6.14 61.56
N VAL A 127 18.74 5.38 61.04
CA VAL A 127 19.89 4.85 61.81
C VAL A 127 20.73 5.99 62.37
N LEU A 128 21.10 6.98 61.55
CA LEU A 128 21.89 8.13 61.99
C LEU A 128 21.16 8.89 63.10
N ARG A 129 19.85 9.14 62.95
CA ARG A 129 19.03 9.81 63.97
C ARG A 129 18.87 8.97 65.25
N GLY A 130 18.87 7.65 65.12
CA GLY A 130 18.83 6.70 66.23
C GLY A 130 20.14 6.62 67.02
N SER A 131 21.28 6.96 66.38
CA SER A 131 22.61 6.90 66.97
C SER A 131 22.77 7.84 68.18
N THR A 132 23.53 7.37 69.17
CA THR A 132 23.85 8.12 70.40
C THR A 132 24.58 9.42 70.10
N SER A 133 25.49 9.42 69.12
CA SER A 133 26.24 10.62 68.72
C SER A 133 25.33 11.71 68.15
N TRP A 134 24.33 11.34 67.35
CA TRP A 134 23.34 12.29 66.84
C TRP A 134 22.42 12.80 67.93
N LYS A 135 21.94 11.94 68.82
CA LYS A 135 21.08 12.34 69.96
C LYS A 135 21.75 13.33 70.90
N VAL A 136 23.07 13.20 71.11
CA VAL A 136 23.86 14.14 71.92
C VAL A 136 24.12 15.46 71.18
N THR A 137 24.43 15.40 69.88
CA THR A 137 24.81 16.61 69.11
C THR A 137 23.64 17.40 68.54
N ALA A 138 22.48 16.77 68.32
CA ALA A 138 21.26 17.42 67.82
C ALA A 138 20.77 18.60 68.69
N PRO A 139 20.63 18.48 70.03
CA PRO A 139 20.23 19.61 70.87
C PRO A 139 21.28 20.73 70.86
N LEU A 140 22.58 20.39 70.85
CA LEU A 140 23.66 21.37 70.77
C LEU A 140 23.62 22.17 69.46
N ARG A 141 23.30 21.52 68.32
CA ARG A 141 23.11 22.21 67.03
C ARG A 141 21.92 23.15 67.03
N ARG A 142 20.79 22.77 67.64
CA ARG A 142 19.60 23.63 67.74
C ARG A 142 19.89 24.88 68.56
N VAL A 143 20.58 24.74 69.70
CA VAL A 143 21.00 25.87 70.53
C VAL A 143 21.98 26.77 69.76
N SER A 144 22.97 26.20 69.07
CA SER A 144 23.90 26.97 68.25
C SER A 144 23.19 27.74 67.12
N GLN A 145 22.20 27.15 66.46
CA GLN A 145 21.41 27.83 65.44
C GLN A 145 20.53 28.95 66.02
N ALA A 146 19.91 28.74 67.18
CA ALA A 146 19.13 29.78 67.87
C ALA A 146 20.01 30.98 68.26
N VAL A 147 21.20 30.72 68.82
CA VAL A 147 22.17 31.76 69.17
C VAL A 147 22.68 32.50 67.94
N LYS A 148 22.85 31.80 66.80
CA LYS A 148 23.28 32.41 65.54
C LYS A 148 22.18 33.26 64.90
N GLY A 149 20.91 32.84 64.99
CA GLY A 149 19.76 33.62 64.56
C GLY A 149 19.55 34.89 65.39
N LEU A 150 19.86 34.85 66.69
CA LEU A 150 19.78 36.00 67.60
C LEU A 150 20.93 37.00 67.46
N ARG A 151 22.04 36.63 66.82
CA ARG A 151 23.20 37.51 66.56
C ARG A 151 23.24 38.09 65.14
N GLY A 152 22.33 37.67 64.26
CA GLY A 152 22.31 38.04 62.85
C GLY A 152 21.09 38.83 62.38
N GLY A 153 20.22 39.27 63.32
CA GLY A 153 19.15 40.25 63.09
C GLY A 153 19.38 41.47 63.95
#